data_AF-A0A1Q8JUK2-F1
#
_entry.id   AF-A0A1Q8JUK2-F1
#
_cell.length_a   1.000
_cell.length_b   1.000
_cell.length_c   1.000
_cell.angle_alpha   90.00
_cell.angle_beta   90.00
_cell.angle_gamma   90.00
#
_symmetry.space_group_name_H-M   'P 1'
#
loop_
_entity.id
_entity.type
_entity.pdbx_description
1 polymer ?
#
loop_
_entity_poly.entity_id
_entity_poly.type
_entity_poly.pdbx_seq_one_letter_code
_entity_poly.pdbx_strand_id
1 'polypeptide(L)'
;MPCTVADQPDVAAAAVRRWQDAHRLAAVVELGAARLGSDAYHARNRWMVDRSRLVVGFPLGDEPTAGTRYTLDYAAALGVPRLVVPV
;
A
#
# COMPACT_ATOMS: atom_id res chain seq x y z
N MET A 1 -2.41 17.18 -3.40
CA MET A 1 -1.97 16.00 -2.61
C MET A 1 -0.79 15.40 -3.33
N PRO A 2 0.33 15.13 -2.64
CA PRO A 2 1.53 14.59 -3.26
C PRO A 2 1.29 13.17 -3.77
N CYS A 3 1.69 12.88 -5.00
CA CYS A 3 1.56 11.55 -5.62
C CYS A 3 2.93 10.86 -5.76
N THR A 4 3.99 11.66 -5.80
CA THR A 4 5.41 11.25 -5.83
C THR A 4 6.15 11.86 -4.65
N VAL A 5 7.37 11.39 -4.39
CA VAL A 5 8.34 11.98 -3.46
C VAL A 5 8.72 13.39 -3.91
N ALA A 6 8.77 13.65 -5.22
CA ALA A 6 9.03 14.99 -5.75
C ALA A 6 7.89 15.99 -5.45
N ASP A 7 6.66 15.51 -5.26
CA ASP A 7 5.53 16.36 -4.87
C ASP A 7 5.50 16.66 -3.36
N GLN A 8 6.31 15.96 -2.57
CA GLN A 8 6.33 16.13 -1.11
C GLN A 8 7.04 17.44 -0.72
N PRO A 9 6.68 18.04 0.43
CA PRO A 9 7.48 19.11 1.01
C PRO A 9 8.94 18.69 1.20
N ASP A 10 9.88 19.63 1.05
CA ASP A 10 11.33 19.36 1.07
C ASP A 10 11.77 18.55 2.29
N VAL A 11 11.21 18.84 3.47
CA VAL A 11 11.51 18.13 4.72
C VAL A 11 11.16 16.63 4.64
N ALA A 12 10.05 16.28 3.99
CA ALA A 12 9.63 14.89 3.82
C ALA A 12 10.47 14.18 2.75
N ALA A 13 10.74 14.84 1.61
CA ALA A 13 11.62 14.30 0.58
C ALA A 13 13.07 14.11 1.07
N ALA A 14 13.56 15.01 1.92
CA ALA A 14 14.87 14.87 2.58
C ALA A 14 14.90 13.70 3.57
N ALA A 15 13.81 13.46 4.31
CA ALA A 15 13.73 12.33 5.23
C ALA A 15 13.80 10.98 4.49
N VAL A 16 13.13 10.85 3.35
CA VAL A 16 13.22 9.65 2.49
C VAL A 16 14.67 9.41 2.05
N ARG A 17 15.33 10.42 1.48
CA ARG A 17 16.73 10.34 1.02
C ARG A 17 17.67 9.92 2.14
N ARG A 18 17.55 10.56 3.31
CA ARG A 18 18.35 10.24 4.49
C ARG A 18 18.28 8.76 4.87
N TRP A 19 17.09 8.15 4.80
CA TRP A 19 16.93 6.72 5.14
C TRP A 19 17.41 5.78 4.05
N GLN A 20 17.37 6.20 2.78
CA GLN A 20 17.98 5.47 1.66
C GLN A 20 19.51 5.48 1.80
N ASP A 21 20.11 6.64 2.07
CA ASP A 21 21.57 6.81 2.25
C ASP A 21 22.09 6.00 3.44
N ALA A 22 21.28 5.87 4.50
CA ALA A 22 21.60 5.04 5.66
C ALA A 22 21.36 3.53 5.43
N HIS A 23 20.95 3.11 4.23
CA HIS A 23 20.57 1.73 3.89
C HIS A 23 19.49 1.15 4.83
N ARG A 24 18.62 2.01 5.38
CA ARG A 24 17.49 1.61 6.23
C ARG A 24 16.15 1.59 5.51
N LEU A 25 16.10 2.15 4.31
CA LEU A 25 14.97 2.08 3.39
C LEU A 25 15.45 1.42 2.09
N ALA A 26 15.02 0.19 1.84
CA ALA A 26 15.48 -0.58 0.70
C ALA A 26 15.06 0.04 -0.64
N ALA A 27 13.82 0.51 -0.73
CA ALA A 27 13.28 1.14 -1.94
C ALA A 27 12.07 2.01 -1.63
N VAL A 28 11.82 2.99 -2.49
CA VAL A 28 10.54 3.66 -2.65
C VAL A 28 10.00 3.32 -4.03
N VAL A 29 8.75 2.90 -4.09
CA VAL A 29 8.09 2.56 -5.35
C VAL A 29 6.93 3.51 -5.58
N GLU A 30 7.03 4.31 -6.63
CA GLU A 30 5.98 5.25 -7.04
C GLU A 30 5.11 4.59 -8.12
N LEU A 31 3.81 4.47 -7.86
CA LEU A 31 2.89 3.76 -8.75
C LEU A 31 2.29 4.63 -9.86
N GLY A 32 2.78 5.86 -10.00
CA GLY A 32 2.47 6.74 -11.15
C GLY A 32 1.02 7.22 -11.25
N ALA A 33 0.28 7.29 -10.13
CA ALA A 33 -1.07 7.84 -10.15
C ALA A 33 -1.04 9.36 -10.38
N ALA A 34 -1.71 9.85 -11.43
CA ALA A 34 -1.80 11.28 -11.71
C ALA A 34 -2.60 12.07 -10.65
N ARG A 35 -3.50 11.40 -9.93
CA ARG A 35 -4.27 11.94 -8.81
C ARG A 35 -4.59 10.83 -7.81
N LEU A 36 -4.73 11.21 -6.53
CA LEU A 36 -5.21 10.29 -5.51
C LEU A 36 -6.73 10.10 -5.62
N GLY A 37 -7.15 8.85 -5.49
CA GLY A 37 -8.55 8.40 -5.57
C GLY A 37 -8.63 6.89 -5.37
N SER A 38 -9.84 6.33 -5.42
CA SER A 38 -10.06 4.90 -5.18
C SER A 38 -9.19 4.01 -6.07
N ASP A 39 -9.03 4.36 -7.35
CA ASP A 39 -8.19 3.59 -8.28
C ASP A 39 -6.71 3.58 -7.89
N ALA A 40 -6.19 4.71 -7.40
CA ALA A 40 -4.81 4.80 -6.90
C ALA A 40 -4.61 3.94 -5.65
N TYR A 41 -5.59 3.94 -4.73
CA TYR A 41 -5.55 3.09 -3.54
C TYR A 41 -5.66 1.61 -3.90
N HIS A 42 -6.54 1.25 -4.83
CA HIS A 42 -6.64 -0.12 -5.33
C HIS A 42 -5.36 -0.57 -6.03
N ALA A 43 -4.74 0.27 -6.87
CA ALA A 43 -3.47 -0.03 -7.51
C ALA A 43 -2.36 -0.30 -6.49
N ARG A 44 -2.28 0.51 -5.42
CA ARG A 44 -1.35 0.29 -4.30
C ARG A 44 -1.60 -1.03 -3.59
N ASN A 45 -2.85 -1.33 -3.25
CA ASN A 45 -3.21 -2.57 -2.57
C ASN A 45 -2.88 -3.79 -3.43
N ARG A 46 -3.22 -3.75 -4.73
CA ARG A 46 -2.88 -4.83 -5.68
C ARG A 46 -1.38 -5.02 -5.81
N TRP A 47 -0.62 -3.93 -5.98
CA TRP A 47 0.84 -3.99 -6.08
C TRP A 47 1.49 -4.71 -4.89
N MET A 48 0.98 -4.45 -3.67
CA MET A 48 1.44 -5.12 -2.45
C MET A 48 1.10 -6.61 -2.45
N VAL A 49 -0.15 -6.96 -2.80
CA VAL A 49 -0.61 -8.37 -2.82
C VAL A 49 0.13 -9.19 -3.87
N ASP A 50 0.31 -8.66 -5.08
CA ASP A 50 1.03 -9.33 -6.18
C ASP A 50 2.47 -9.74 -5.82
N ARG A 51 3.03 -9.12 -4.77
CA ARG A 51 4.41 -9.32 -4.28
C ARG A 51 4.46 -9.96 -2.89
N SER A 52 3.34 -10.43 -2.38
CA SER A 52 3.24 -11.06 -1.06
C SER A 52 2.97 -12.56 -1.18
N ARG A 53 3.53 -13.34 -0.26
CA ARG A 53 3.22 -14.79 -0.12
C ARG A 53 2.13 -15.07 0.91
N LEU A 54 1.80 -14.09 1.74
CA LEU A 54 0.76 -14.12 2.77
C LEU A 54 0.25 -12.69 2.97
N VAL A 55 -1.06 -12.54 3.11
CA VAL A 55 -1.69 -11.26 3.47
C VAL A 55 -2.34 -11.38 4.84
N VAL A 56 -1.96 -10.51 5.77
CA VAL A 56 -2.57 -10.43 7.11
C VAL A 56 -3.39 -9.14 7.17
N GLY A 57 -4.69 -9.26 7.45
CA GLY A 57 -5.61 -8.13 7.51
C GLY A 57 -6.33 -8.04 8.84
N PHE A 58 -6.60 -6.80 9.26
CA PHE A 58 -7.31 -6.44 10.49
C PHE A 58 -8.56 -5.61 10.12
N PRO A 59 -9.60 -6.23 9.55
CA PRO A 59 -10.77 -5.49 9.08
C PRO A 59 -11.61 -4.99 10.26
N LEU A 60 -11.89 -3.69 10.31
CA LEU A 60 -12.84 -3.11 11.24
C LEU A 60 -14.27 -3.27 10.68
N GLY A 61 -15.03 -4.20 11.24
CA GLY A 61 -16.42 -4.45 10.86
C GLY A 61 -16.63 -5.16 9.51
N ASP A 62 -17.90 -5.21 9.08
CA ASP A 62 -18.35 -5.97 7.91
C ASP A 62 -18.45 -5.20 6.59
N GLU A 63 -17.98 -3.95 6.56
CA GLU A 63 -18.23 -3.05 5.44
C GLU A 63 -17.45 -3.43 4.16
N PRO A 64 -18.12 -3.84 3.07
CA PRO A 64 -17.46 -4.36 1.86
C PRO A 64 -16.59 -3.34 1.12
N THR A 65 -16.86 -2.05 1.30
CA THR A 65 -16.14 -0.94 0.64
C THR A 65 -14.85 -0.56 1.38
N ALA A 66 -14.58 -1.14 2.54
CA ALA A 66 -13.36 -0.88 3.29
C ALA A 66 -12.12 -1.40 2.54
N GLY A 67 -11.08 -0.57 2.44
CA GLY A 67 -9.86 -0.91 1.70
C GLY A 67 -9.16 -2.19 2.20
N THR A 68 -9.31 -2.52 3.49
CA THR A 68 -8.80 -3.79 4.06
C THR A 68 -9.53 -4.99 3.48
N ARG A 69 -10.87 -4.95 3.38
CA ARG A 69 -11.65 -6.05 2.78
C ARG A 69 -11.32 -6.22 1.30
N TYR A 70 -11.29 -5.12 0.54
CA TYR A 70 -10.85 -5.13 -0.86
C TYR A 70 -9.51 -5.87 -1.04
N THR A 71 -8.53 -5.58 -0.18
CA THR A 71 -7.19 -6.17 -0.27
C THR A 71 -7.21 -7.67 0.05
N LEU A 72 -7.97 -8.07 1.09
CA LEU A 72 -8.14 -9.47 1.48
C LEU A 72 -8.88 -10.29 0.41
N ASP A 73 -9.85 -9.69 -0.27
CA ASP A 73 -10.60 -10.34 -1.34
C ASP A 73 -9.79 -10.45 -2.63
N TYR A 74 -9.02 -9.41 -2.97
CA TYR A 74 -8.07 -9.48 -4.07
C TYR A 74 -7.01 -10.58 -3.84
N ALA A 75 -6.48 -10.71 -2.61
CA ALA A 75 -5.55 -11.78 -2.26
C ALA A 75 -6.18 -13.17 -2.44
N ALA A 76 -7.42 -13.36 -1.97
CA ALA A 76 -8.13 -14.63 -2.15
C ALA A 76 -8.43 -14.95 -3.61
N ALA A 77 -8.78 -13.95 -4.42
CA ALA A 77 -9.01 -14.14 -5.85
C ALA A 77 -7.76 -14.64 -6.59
N LEU A 78 -6.57 -14.29 -6.11
CA LEU A 78 -5.28 -14.77 -6.63
C LEU A 78 -4.80 -16.08 -5.97
N GLY A 79 -5.54 -16.64 -5.02
CA GLY A 79 -5.13 -17.81 -4.25
C GLY A 79 -3.99 -17.55 -3.26
N VAL A 80 -3.69 -16.28 -2.95
CA VAL A 80 -2.69 -15.93 -1.93
C VAL A 80 -3.31 -16.21 -0.55
N PRO A 81 -2.62 -17.00 0.32
CA PRO A 81 -3.10 -17.24 1.68
C PRO A 81 -3.39 -15.93 2.41
N ARG A 82 -4.50 -15.91 3.16
CA ARG A 82 -4.90 -14.75 3.97
C ARG A 82 -5.19 -15.15 5.41
N LEU A 83 -4.67 -14.36 6.35
CA LEU A 83 -5.03 -14.41 7.77
C LEU A 83 -5.87 -13.19 8.11
N VAL A 84 -7.10 -13.41 8.58
CA VAL A 84 -7.99 -12.35 9.04
C VAL A 84 -7.98 -12.35 10.56
N VAL A 85 -7.54 -11.23 11.13
CA VAL A 85 -7.49 -11.03 12.59
C VAL A 85 -8.67 -10.15 12.98
N PRO A 86 -9.61 -10.65 13.81
CA PRO A 86 -10.69 -9.82 14.36
C PRO A 86 -10.13 -8.70 15.24
N VAL A 87 -10.72 -7.50 15.14
CA VAL A 87 -10.41 -6.32 15.96
C VAL A 87 -11.63 -5.83 16.69
#